data_AF-A0AAV5T227-F1
#
_entry.id   AF-A0AAV5T227-F1
#
_cell.length_a   1.000
_cell.length_b   1.000
_cell.length_c   1.000
_cell.angle_alpha   90.00
_cell.angle_beta   90.00
_cell.angle_gamma   90.00
#
_symmetry.space_group_name_H-M   'P 1'
#
loop_
_entity.id
_entity.type
_entity.pdbx_description
1 polymer ?
#
loop_
_entity_poly.entity_id
_entity_poly.type
_entity_poly.pdbx_seq_one_letter_code
_entity_poly.pdbx_strand_id
1 'polypeptide(L)'
;QSIDMSSLNRVVVSGYEALRAEINKWNEAGKKGRLVLLFLSDHVDGKGWCPDCVTVEPLVEEAVKDPSVTAAADLTFVQAFVGQKEAWKDKTNAFRTSDDLLVNSIPTLLEYGKMERRLGDKECTTSDIIKNFILGI
;
A
#
# COMPACT_ATOMS: atom_id res chain seq x y z
N GLN A 1 -29.62 15.74 7.44
CA GLN A 1 -28.38 16.14 6.75
C GLN A 1 -27.53 14.89 6.66
N SER A 2 -27.43 14.31 5.48
CA SER A 2 -26.51 13.21 5.21
C SER A 2 -25.10 13.77 5.23
N ILE A 3 -24.34 13.44 6.29
CA ILE A 3 -22.90 13.62 6.29
C ILE A 3 -22.41 12.71 5.17
N ASP A 4 -21.82 13.29 4.13
CA ASP A 4 -21.02 12.54 3.19
C ASP A 4 -19.86 11.97 3.99
N MET A 5 -20.00 10.72 4.42
CA MET A 5 -18.91 9.95 5.01
C MET A 5 -17.95 9.72 3.86
N SER A 6 -17.03 10.67 3.65
CA SER A 6 -15.90 10.45 2.78
C SER A 6 -15.29 9.12 3.21
N SER A 7 -15.28 8.20 2.24
CA SER A 7 -14.65 6.91 2.38
C SER A 7 -13.30 7.04 1.73
N LEU A 8 -12.27 6.53 2.41
CA LEU A 8 -10.93 6.45 1.84
C LEU A 8 -11.03 5.82 0.45
N ASN A 9 -10.44 6.46 -0.57
CA ASN A 9 -10.30 5.83 -1.88
C ASN A 9 -9.28 4.68 -1.77
N ARG A 10 -9.75 3.51 -1.33
CA ARG A 10 -8.97 2.30 -1.13
C ARG A 10 -9.12 1.39 -2.34
N VAL A 11 -7.99 1.03 -2.94
CA VAL A 11 -7.91 0.10 -4.08
C VAL A 11 -7.07 -1.11 -3.68
N VAL A 12 -7.50 -2.31 -4.07
CA VAL A 12 -6.74 -3.55 -3.86
C VAL A 12 -6.41 -4.13 -5.22
N VAL A 13 -5.13 -4.42 -5.46
CA VAL A 13 -4.62 -4.96 -6.73
C VAL A 13 -3.67 -6.14 -6.46
N SER A 14 -3.57 -7.07 -7.41
CA SER A 14 -2.58 -8.15 -7.36
C SER A 14 -1.73 -8.12 -8.64
N GLY A 15 -0.41 -8.17 -8.46
CA GLY A 15 0.55 -8.13 -9.55
C GLY A 15 0.94 -6.72 -10.01
N TYR A 16 2.12 -6.65 -10.63
CA TYR A 16 2.77 -5.40 -11.02
C TYR A 16 1.97 -4.62 -12.07
N GLU A 17 1.44 -5.30 -13.08
CA GLU A 17 0.66 -4.66 -14.16
C GLU A 17 -0.62 -4.01 -13.64
N ALA A 18 -1.31 -4.66 -12.69
CA ALA A 18 -2.51 -4.09 -12.08
C ALA A 18 -2.20 -2.86 -11.24
N LEU A 19 -1.10 -2.87 -10.48
CA LEU A 19 -0.61 -1.68 -9.79
C LEU A 19 -0.25 -0.56 -10.77
N ARG A 20 0.42 -0.89 -11.89
CA ARG A 20 0.77 0.09 -12.92
C ARG A 20 -0.43 0.74 -13.55
N ALA A 21 -1.48 -0.03 -13.84
CA ALA A 21 -2.73 0.52 -14.32
C ALA A 21 -3.32 1.53 -13.32
N GLU A 22 -3.27 1.26 -12.02
CA GLU A 22 -3.80 2.17 -11.00
C GLU A 22 -2.94 3.44 -10.84
N ILE A 23 -1.62 3.30 -10.85
CA ILE A 23 -0.70 4.45 -10.86
C ILE A 23 -0.95 5.33 -12.10
N ASN A 24 -1.15 4.72 -13.27
CA ASN A 24 -1.42 5.45 -14.52
C ASN A 24 -2.75 6.22 -14.46
N LYS A 25 -3.82 5.62 -13.93
CA LYS A 25 -5.09 6.33 -13.70
C LYS A 25 -4.89 7.54 -12.79
N TRP A 26 -4.15 7.38 -11.70
CA TRP A 26 -3.85 8.49 -10.78
C TRP A 26 -3.04 9.61 -11.47
N ASN A 27 -2.08 9.25 -12.31
CA ASN A 27 -1.32 10.21 -13.12
C ASN A 27 -2.23 10.95 -14.12
N GLU A 28 -3.07 10.23 -14.85
CA GLU A 28 -4.02 10.77 -15.84
C GLU A 28 -5.08 11.67 -15.21
N ALA A 29 -5.47 11.39 -13.96
CA ALA A 29 -6.34 12.24 -13.16
C ALA A 29 -5.67 13.56 -12.70
N GLY A 30 -4.41 13.79 -13.10
CA GLY A 30 -3.65 15.01 -12.81
C GLY A 30 -2.91 14.98 -11.48
N LYS A 31 -2.62 13.78 -10.93
CA LYS A 31 -1.90 13.61 -9.65
C LYS A 31 -2.57 14.34 -8.49
N LYS A 32 -3.91 14.32 -8.47
CA LYS A 32 -4.68 14.97 -7.40
C LYS A 32 -4.47 14.20 -6.09
N GLY A 33 -4.00 14.92 -5.08
CA GLY A 33 -3.78 14.36 -3.76
C GLY A 33 -2.55 13.46 -3.63
N ARG A 34 -2.49 12.70 -2.54
CA ARG A 34 -1.42 11.73 -2.24
C ARG A 34 -1.79 10.35 -2.75
N LEU A 35 -0.79 9.60 -3.20
CA LEU A 35 -0.90 8.19 -3.54
C LEU A 35 -0.01 7.38 -2.59
N VAL A 36 -0.63 6.60 -1.71
CA VAL A 36 0.07 5.73 -0.77
C VAL A 36 -0.08 4.29 -1.23
N LEU A 37 1.04 3.58 -1.36
CA LEU A 37 1.12 2.20 -1.80
C LEU A 37 1.56 1.33 -0.62
N LEU A 38 0.83 0.24 -0.38
CA LEU A 38 1.19 -0.82 0.54
C LEU A 38 1.50 -2.08 -0.26
N PHE A 39 2.69 -2.65 -0.09
CA PHE A 39 3.10 -3.90 -0.72
C PHE A 39 3.04 -5.06 0.28
N LEU A 40 2.30 -6.12 -0.06
CA LEU A 40 2.10 -7.32 0.76
C LEU A 40 2.29 -8.60 -0.05
N SER A 41 2.46 -9.73 0.64
CA SER A 41 2.38 -11.06 0.04
C SER A 41 0.96 -11.43 -0.36
N ASP A 42 0.78 -12.10 -1.50
CA ASP A 42 -0.50 -12.77 -1.79
C ASP A 42 -0.83 -13.87 -0.77
N HIS A 43 -2.11 -14.26 -0.76
CA HIS A 43 -2.61 -15.40 -0.02
C HIS A 43 -2.59 -16.66 -0.91
N VAL A 44 -2.04 -17.75 -0.37
CA VAL A 44 -2.11 -19.10 -0.95
C VAL A 44 -3.03 -19.91 -0.07
N ASP A 45 -4.09 -20.49 -0.66
CA ASP A 45 -5.11 -21.25 0.07
C ASP A 45 -5.70 -20.48 1.27
N GLY A 46 -5.90 -19.16 1.09
CA GLY A 46 -6.43 -18.26 2.10
C GLY A 46 -5.43 -17.83 3.19
N LYS A 47 -4.14 -18.15 3.06
CA LYS A 47 -3.09 -17.77 4.02
C LYS A 47 -1.96 -17.00 3.36
N GLY A 48 -1.57 -15.86 3.94
CA GLY A 48 -0.40 -15.11 3.50
C GLY A 48 0.89 -15.92 3.70
N TRP A 49 1.77 -15.95 2.70
CA TRP A 49 3.02 -16.71 2.78
C TRP A 49 4.16 -15.96 3.47
N CYS A 50 4.02 -14.65 3.68
CA CYS A 50 4.98 -13.83 4.42
C CYS A 50 4.49 -13.58 5.86
N PRO A 51 5.23 -14.05 6.89
CA PRO A 51 4.83 -13.87 8.29
C PRO A 51 4.63 -12.40 8.67
N ASP A 52 5.53 -11.52 8.25
CA ASP A 52 5.45 -10.08 8.59
C ASP A 52 4.21 -9.43 7.93
N CYS A 53 3.86 -9.83 6.71
CA CYS A 53 2.63 -9.36 6.05
C CYS A 53 1.39 -9.83 6.81
N VAL A 54 1.35 -11.10 7.25
CA VAL A 54 0.24 -11.64 8.06
C VAL A 54 0.07 -10.87 9.37
N THR A 55 1.17 -10.44 10.00
CA THR A 55 1.13 -9.61 11.20
C THR A 55 0.66 -8.18 10.92
N VAL A 56 1.04 -7.59 9.77
CA VAL A 56 0.73 -6.20 9.43
C VAL A 56 -0.67 -6.01 8.86
N GLU A 57 -1.23 -6.99 8.14
CA GLU A 57 -2.59 -6.93 7.59
C GLU A 57 -3.66 -6.45 8.59
N PRO A 58 -3.79 -7.00 9.82
CA PRO A 58 -4.79 -6.51 10.77
C PRO A 58 -4.53 -5.07 11.22
N LEU A 59 -3.26 -4.64 11.32
CA LEU A 59 -2.91 -3.26 11.68
C LEU A 59 -3.30 -2.26 10.58
N VAL A 60 -3.14 -2.67 9.32
CA VAL A 60 -3.60 -1.90 8.15
C VAL A 60 -5.11 -1.81 8.16
N GLU A 61 -5.81 -2.91 8.38
CA GLU A 61 -7.28 -2.93 8.46
C GLU A 61 -7.82 -2.02 9.56
N GLU A 62 -7.14 -1.95 10.70
CA GLU A 62 -7.46 -1.02 11.77
C GLU A 62 -7.21 0.43 11.33
N ALA A 63 -6.04 0.72 10.77
CA ALA A 63 -5.66 2.07 10.35
C ALA A 63 -6.57 2.65 9.26
N VAL A 64 -6.93 1.87 8.23
CA VAL A 64 -7.78 2.35 7.12
C VAL A 64 -9.25 2.55 7.52
N LYS A 65 -9.67 1.99 8.67
CA LYS A 65 -11.01 2.17 9.25
C LYS A 65 -11.05 3.30 10.28
N ASP A 66 -9.90 3.86 10.67
CA ASP A 66 -9.85 5.01 11.57
C ASP A 66 -10.61 6.19 10.94
N PRO A 67 -11.51 6.86 11.69
CA PRO A 67 -12.29 7.98 11.18
C PRO A 67 -11.45 9.10 10.55
N SER A 68 -10.24 9.32 11.06
CA SER A 68 -9.31 10.34 10.55
C SER A 68 -8.80 9.97 9.16
N VAL A 69 -8.58 8.68 8.92
CA VAL A 69 -8.14 8.15 7.61
C VAL A 69 -9.29 8.08 6.64
N THR A 70 -10.47 7.63 7.06
CA THR A 70 -11.64 7.60 6.18
C THR A 70 -12.01 9.02 5.74
N ALA A 71 -11.91 9.99 6.64
CA ALA A 71 -12.21 11.39 6.35
C ALA A 71 -11.14 12.11 5.52
N ALA A 72 -9.97 11.49 5.26
CA ALA A 72 -8.87 12.11 4.54
C ALA A 72 -9.27 12.36 3.07
N ALA A 73 -9.49 13.64 2.74
CA ALA A 73 -9.65 14.08 1.37
C ALA A 73 -8.32 13.98 0.62
N ASP A 74 -8.40 13.88 -0.71
CA ASP A 74 -7.23 13.93 -1.59
C ASP A 74 -6.17 12.86 -1.25
N LEU A 75 -6.61 11.64 -0.94
CA LEU A 75 -5.75 10.48 -0.68
C LEU A 75 -6.29 9.25 -1.41
N THR A 76 -5.42 8.58 -2.16
CA THR A 76 -5.65 7.22 -2.68
C THR A 76 -4.71 6.26 -1.99
N PHE A 77 -5.26 5.19 -1.41
CA PHE A 77 -4.51 4.13 -0.76
C PHE A 77 -4.63 2.84 -1.57
N VAL A 78 -3.52 2.35 -2.10
CA VAL A 78 -3.46 1.12 -2.90
C VAL A 78 -2.77 0.03 -2.12
N GLN A 79 -3.46 -1.07 -1.86
CA GLN A 79 -2.87 -2.31 -1.37
C GLN A 79 -2.54 -3.21 -2.56
N ALA A 80 -1.26 -3.43 -2.79
CA ALA A 80 -0.72 -4.21 -3.88
C ALA A 80 -0.12 -5.53 -3.38
N PHE A 81 -0.63 -6.64 -3.89
CA PHE A 81 -0.04 -7.95 -3.66
C PHE A 81 1.07 -8.24 -4.68
N VAL A 82 2.24 -8.65 -4.20
CA VAL A 82 3.48 -8.72 -5.01
C VAL A 82 3.65 -10.02 -5.81
N GLY A 83 2.71 -10.94 -5.70
CA GLY A 83 2.73 -12.27 -6.30
C GLY A 83 3.07 -13.38 -5.30
N GLN A 84 3.30 -14.55 -5.87
CA GLN A 84 3.75 -15.75 -5.15
C GLN A 84 5.18 -15.60 -4.64
N LYS A 85 5.51 -16.35 -3.59
CA LYS A 85 6.81 -16.29 -2.89
C LYS A 85 8.00 -16.46 -3.82
N GLU A 86 7.92 -17.37 -4.78
CA GLU A 86 8.98 -17.68 -5.74
C GLU A 86 9.25 -16.49 -6.66
N ALA A 87 8.18 -15.90 -7.22
CA ALA A 87 8.27 -14.71 -8.06
C ALA A 87 8.78 -13.48 -7.29
N TRP A 88 8.40 -13.33 -6.02
CA TRP A 88 8.88 -12.23 -5.17
C TRP A 88 10.36 -12.36 -4.81
N LYS A 89 10.86 -13.58 -4.62
CA LYS A 89 12.27 -13.83 -4.30
C LYS A 89 13.21 -13.61 -5.47
N ASP A 90 12.69 -13.64 -6.70
CA ASP A 90 13.48 -13.32 -7.88
C ASP A 90 13.97 -11.87 -7.82
N LYS A 91 15.27 -11.67 -8.00
CA LYS A 91 15.88 -10.33 -8.02
C LYS A 91 15.44 -9.51 -9.23
N THR A 92 14.99 -10.16 -10.31
CA THR A 92 14.46 -9.48 -11.50
C THR A 92 12.97 -9.17 -11.38
N ASN A 93 12.36 -9.41 -10.22
CA ASN A 93 10.97 -9.03 -9.98
C ASN A 93 10.76 -7.53 -10.25
N ALA A 94 9.70 -7.19 -10.97
CA ALA A 94 9.44 -5.81 -11.43
C ALA A 94 9.26 -4.81 -10.27
N PHE A 95 8.68 -5.23 -9.14
CA PHE A 95 8.57 -4.37 -7.96
C PHE A 95 9.94 -4.02 -7.36
N ARG A 96 10.92 -4.94 -7.44
CA ARG A 96 12.27 -4.75 -6.92
C ARG A 96 13.14 -3.89 -7.83
N THR A 97 12.92 -4.00 -9.14
CA THR A 97 13.78 -3.40 -10.16
C THR A 97 13.26 -2.08 -10.70
N SER A 98 12.01 -1.71 -10.38
CA SER A 98 11.47 -0.43 -10.83
C SER A 98 12.05 0.76 -10.08
N ASP A 99 12.57 1.74 -10.81
CA ASP A 99 13.29 2.90 -10.26
C ASP A 99 12.42 3.81 -9.37
N ASP A 100 11.12 3.81 -9.57
CA ASP A 100 10.13 4.63 -8.86
C ASP A 100 9.41 3.90 -7.71
N LEU A 101 9.68 2.60 -7.51
CA LEU A 101 9.11 1.80 -6.42
C LEU A 101 10.20 1.17 -5.54
N LEU A 102 11.20 0.56 -6.17
CA LEU A 102 12.37 -0.09 -5.57
C LEU A 102 12.04 -0.81 -4.25
N VAL A 103 11.08 -1.74 -4.30
CA VAL A 103 10.55 -2.43 -3.13
C VAL A 103 11.48 -3.61 -2.80
N ASN A 104 12.30 -3.47 -1.76
CA ASN A 104 13.33 -4.46 -1.42
C ASN A 104 12.90 -5.49 -0.37
N SER A 105 11.88 -5.17 0.43
CA SER A 105 11.27 -6.04 1.42
C SER A 105 9.75 -5.87 1.41
N ILE A 106 9.03 -6.80 2.04
CA ILE A 106 7.60 -6.67 2.34
C ILE A 106 7.38 -7.05 3.80
N PRO A 107 6.41 -6.44 4.50
CA PRO A 107 5.55 -5.37 4.03
C PRO A 107 6.32 -4.07 3.75
N THR A 108 5.79 -3.20 2.89
CA THR A 108 6.36 -1.85 2.69
C THR A 108 5.25 -0.86 2.39
N LEU A 109 5.24 0.27 3.10
CA LEU A 109 4.46 1.46 2.75
C LEU A 109 5.34 2.44 1.98
N LEU A 110 4.81 3.06 0.94
CA LEU A 110 5.51 4.04 0.11
C LEU A 110 4.55 5.15 -0.30
N GLU A 111 4.95 6.41 -0.15
CA GLU A 111 4.26 7.52 -0.82
C GLU A 111 4.84 7.65 -2.24
N TYR A 112 4.02 7.36 -3.25
CA TYR A 112 4.47 7.34 -4.63
C TYR A 112 4.96 8.72 -5.08
N GLY A 113 6.11 8.75 -5.76
CA GLY A 113 6.79 9.99 -6.15
C GLY A 113 7.64 10.64 -5.05
N LYS A 114 7.69 10.07 -3.84
CA LYS A 114 8.55 10.50 -2.72
C LYS A 114 9.25 9.29 -2.11
N MET A 115 10.28 8.79 -2.79
CA MET A 115 10.96 7.53 -2.46
C MET A 115 11.54 7.47 -1.04
N GLU A 116 11.86 8.63 -0.46
CA GLU A 116 12.31 8.78 0.92
C GLU A 116 11.19 8.61 1.97
N ARG A 117 9.92 8.80 1.57
CA ARG A 117 8.76 8.59 2.44
C ARG A 117 8.28 7.15 2.29
N ARG A 118 8.88 6.26 3.08
CA ARG A 118 8.51 4.85 3.14
C ARG A 118 8.66 4.27 4.54
N LEU A 119 7.94 3.19 4.82
CA LEU A 119 8.13 2.33 5.99
C LEU A 119 8.34 0.91 5.51
N GLY A 120 9.45 0.29 5.90
CA GLY A 120 9.77 -1.09 5.64
C GLY A 120 9.16 -2.06 6.64
N ASP A 121 9.46 -3.34 6.46
CA ASP A 121 9.03 -4.48 7.26
C ASP A 121 9.14 -4.28 8.78
N LYS A 122 10.25 -3.70 9.25
CA LYS A 122 10.52 -3.46 10.68
C LYS A 122 9.85 -2.20 11.24
N GLU A 123 9.29 -1.35 10.39
CA GLU A 123 8.76 -0.04 10.78
C GLU A 123 7.23 -0.08 10.94
N CYS A 124 6.56 -0.97 10.22
CA CYS A 124 5.11 -1.22 10.30
C CYS A 124 4.71 -1.97 11.58
N THR A 125 4.98 -1.41 12.77
CA THR A 125 4.85 -2.12 14.05
C THR A 125 3.52 -1.88 14.78
N THR A 126 2.79 -0.81 14.47
CA THR A 126 1.49 -0.50 15.07
C THR A 126 0.52 0.12 14.05
N SER A 127 -0.78 0.03 14.32
CA SER A 127 -1.82 0.69 13.53
C SER A 127 -1.64 2.21 13.50
N ASP A 128 -1.21 2.83 14.61
CA ASP A 128 -0.95 4.27 14.69
C ASP A 128 0.19 4.72 13.78
N ILE A 129 1.28 3.95 13.67
CA ILE A 129 2.39 4.28 12.76
C ILE A 129 1.89 4.23 11.30
N ILE A 130 1.13 3.19 10.95
CA ILE A 130 0.55 3.04 9.61
C ILE A 130 -0.42 4.19 9.32
N LYS A 131 -1.30 4.50 10.27
CA LYS A 131 -2.26 5.62 10.20
C LYS A 131 -1.54 6.95 9.96
N ASN A 132 -0.53 7.26 10.76
CA ASN A 132 0.21 8.52 10.65
C ASN A 132 0.89 8.64 9.28
N PHE A 133 1.47 7.53 8.78
CA PHE A 133 2.03 7.49 7.44
C PHE A 133 0.97 7.78 6.35
N ILE A 134 -0.19 7.12 6.45
CA ILE A 134 -1.32 7.31 5.54
C ILE A 134 -1.79 8.77 5.57
N LEU A 135 -1.91 9.38 6.75
CA LEU A 135 -2.30 10.79 6.93
C LEU A 135 -1.19 11.78 6.57
N GLY A 136 0.06 11.32 6.51
CA GLY A 136 1.22 12.11 6.12
C GLY A 136 1.80 12.98 7.24
N ILE A 137 1.45 12.68 8.49
CA ILE A 137 1.84 13.40 9.70
C ILE A 137 2.95 12.70 10.48
#